data_AF-A0A1N6KEB1-F1
#
_entry.id   AF-A0A1N6KEB1-F1
#
_cell.length_a   1.000
_cell.length_b   1.000
_cell.length_c   1.000
_cell.angle_alpha   90.00
_cell.angle_beta   90.00
_cell.angle_gamma   90.00
#
_symmetry.space_group_name_H-M   'P 1'
#
loop_
_entity.id
_entity.type
_entity.pdbx_description
1 polymer ?
#
loop_
_entity_poly.entity_id
_entity_poly.type
_entity_poly.pdbx_seq_one_letter_code
_entity_poly.pdbx_strand_id
1 'polypeptide(L)'
;MTAPPRSARHQSATVAASTSATAATQSAMPSGLRHADDTRPGYSRKLLKEGFAYFDVAGKRIEDADEIARINALAIPPAYADVWICPDPRGHIQATGRDARGRKQYRYHPRWRETRDADKYERMTAFGRALPKIRARVSRDLKLRGMPGDKVIAAIVQLLDSTLIRIGNAEYARDNQSYGLTTLRKKHLKVEAGRVRFRFRGKSGIEHDVTIDNPRVKRIVLRCAELPGHDLFQYVDEDGTRHTVGSAEINDYLKRASDADFTAKDYRTWAGSVYAFAALRRLLCDSAAEARRHVVATVKEVAALLRNTPAVCRRCYIHPAVIAAFEADELQGIANCRPRRGLRVDEAAFAILLSRSAKQAARQAANGSRKRRSSSAPATTTLAREAVDTANSVSDAQLTALLTKSRAMRKSSGTPNAPRVTRVRNSARTASRQARPTTT
;
A
#
# COMPACT_ATOMS: atom_id res chain seq x y z
N MET A 1 -14.50 35.65 -63.48
CA MET A 1 -15.77 35.23 -62.86
C MET A 1 -15.47 34.15 -61.82
N THR A 2 -16.26 34.19 -60.75
CA THR A 2 -16.24 33.48 -59.47
C THR A 2 -16.40 31.95 -59.57
N ALA A 3 -15.68 31.24 -58.68
CA ALA A 3 -16.07 30.02 -57.93
C ALA A 3 -16.20 28.66 -58.69
N PRO A 4 -16.23 27.50 -57.98
CA PRO A 4 -15.36 27.00 -56.88
C PRO A 4 -15.04 25.46 -57.04
N PRO A 5 -14.45 24.76 -56.04
CA PRO A 5 -13.87 23.41 -56.18
C PRO A 5 -14.84 22.26 -55.84
N ARG A 6 -14.55 21.05 -56.34
CA ARG A 6 -15.25 19.79 -55.99
C ARG A 6 -14.71 19.18 -54.69
N SER A 7 -15.61 18.97 -53.74
CA SER A 7 -15.38 18.30 -52.46
C SER A 7 -15.12 16.80 -52.63
N ALA A 8 -14.03 16.29 -52.06
CA ALA A 8 -13.88 14.87 -51.73
C ALA A 8 -14.28 14.65 -50.27
N ARG A 9 -15.34 13.87 -50.06
CA ARG A 9 -15.79 13.37 -48.76
C ARG A 9 -14.73 12.44 -48.16
N HIS A 10 -14.06 12.87 -47.10
CA HIS A 10 -13.49 11.95 -46.11
C HIS A 10 -14.57 11.64 -45.08
N GLN A 11 -15.06 10.40 -45.06
CA GLN A 11 -15.86 9.89 -43.96
C GLN A 11 -14.93 9.47 -42.82
N SER A 12 -15.17 10.08 -41.68
CA SER A 12 -14.46 9.90 -40.41
C SER A 12 -14.63 8.49 -39.87
N ALA A 13 -13.51 7.79 -39.68
CA ALA A 13 -13.42 6.60 -38.83
C ALA A 13 -13.30 7.05 -37.37
N THR A 14 -14.40 6.95 -36.62
CA THR A 14 -14.42 7.22 -35.17
C THR A 14 -14.85 5.95 -34.45
N VAL A 15 -13.92 5.03 -34.16
CA VAL A 15 -14.17 3.90 -33.24
C VAL A 15 -12.90 3.54 -32.46
N ALA A 16 -13.09 3.33 -31.15
CA ALA A 16 -12.21 2.66 -30.18
C ALA A 16 -11.06 3.46 -29.53
N ALA A 17 -11.43 4.35 -28.60
CA ALA A 17 -10.58 4.72 -27.47
C ALA A 17 -11.32 4.41 -26.16
N SER A 18 -11.26 3.15 -25.72
CA SER A 18 -11.80 2.71 -24.43
C SER A 18 -11.14 1.42 -23.96
N THR A 19 -9.84 1.48 -23.62
CA THR A 19 -9.14 0.33 -23.04
C THR A 19 -8.05 0.79 -22.06
N SER A 20 -8.44 1.22 -20.87
CA SER A 20 -7.47 1.53 -19.80
C SER A 20 -8.02 1.31 -18.39
N ALA A 21 -8.69 0.17 -18.17
CA ALA A 21 -9.13 -0.24 -16.82
C ALA A 21 -8.96 -1.74 -16.49
N THR A 22 -8.22 -2.52 -17.29
CA THR A 22 -8.15 -3.99 -17.12
C THR A 22 -6.71 -4.53 -17.07
N ALA A 23 -5.84 -3.87 -16.31
CA ALA A 23 -4.52 -4.42 -15.98
C ALA A 23 -4.31 -4.48 -14.46
N ALA A 24 -5.25 -5.12 -13.76
CA ALA A 24 -5.09 -5.54 -12.38
C ALA A 24 -4.99 -7.08 -12.37
N THR A 25 -3.77 -7.58 -12.18
CA THR A 25 -3.39 -8.92 -11.70
C THR A 25 -4.46 -10.02 -11.87
N GLN A 26 -4.31 -10.93 -12.83
CA GLN A 26 -4.92 -12.26 -12.74
C GLN A 26 -4.22 -13.04 -11.59
N SER A 27 -4.54 -12.69 -10.35
CA SER A 27 -4.28 -13.53 -9.18
C SER A 27 -5.13 -14.79 -9.36
N ALA A 28 -4.56 -15.97 -9.14
CA ALA A 28 -5.35 -17.20 -9.13
C ALA A 28 -6.56 -17.06 -8.19
N MET A 29 -7.75 -17.39 -8.69
CA MET A 29 -8.98 -17.29 -7.91
C MET A 29 -8.90 -18.21 -6.68
N PRO A 30 -9.28 -17.72 -5.48
CA PRO A 30 -9.34 -18.58 -4.30
C PRO A 30 -10.26 -19.78 -4.54
N SER A 31 -9.89 -20.94 -3.99
CA SER A 31 -10.69 -22.16 -4.12
C SER A 31 -12.14 -21.91 -3.67
N GLY A 32 -13.09 -22.27 -4.54
CA GLY A 32 -14.53 -22.07 -4.32
C GLY A 32 -15.08 -20.68 -4.68
N LEU A 33 -14.26 -19.74 -5.15
CA LEU A 33 -14.72 -18.48 -5.72
C LEU A 33 -14.71 -18.48 -7.26
N ARG A 34 -15.60 -17.69 -7.84
CA ARG A 34 -15.79 -17.55 -9.29
C ARG A 34 -15.53 -16.11 -9.72
N HIS A 35 -14.96 -15.96 -10.91
CA HIS A 35 -14.81 -14.64 -11.50
C HIS A 35 -16.20 -14.06 -11.78
N ALA A 36 -16.44 -12.83 -11.33
CA ALA A 36 -17.68 -12.09 -11.47
C ALA A 36 -17.36 -10.76 -12.13
N ASP A 37 -18.20 -10.35 -13.07
CA ASP A 37 -18.02 -9.15 -13.88
C ASP A 37 -19.34 -8.40 -13.91
N ASP A 38 -19.30 -7.12 -13.59
CA ASP A 38 -20.48 -6.26 -13.49
C ASP A 38 -20.94 -5.67 -14.83
N THR A 39 -20.27 -6.04 -15.93
CA THR A 39 -20.81 -5.89 -17.29
C THR A 39 -21.91 -6.90 -17.60
N ARG A 40 -22.02 -7.98 -16.82
CA ARG A 40 -23.07 -9.01 -16.98
C ARG A 40 -24.34 -8.61 -16.24
N PRO A 41 -25.52 -9.15 -16.64
CA PRO A 41 -26.74 -8.96 -15.87
C PRO A 41 -26.55 -9.35 -14.40
N GLY A 42 -27.01 -8.50 -13.50
CA GLY A 42 -26.97 -8.73 -12.06
C GLY A 42 -28.21 -8.17 -11.39
N TYR A 43 -28.31 -8.38 -10.09
CA TYR A 43 -29.42 -7.84 -9.32
C TYR A 43 -29.28 -6.34 -9.15
N SER A 44 -30.43 -5.69 -9.02
CA SER A 44 -30.54 -4.26 -8.77
C SER A 44 -31.26 -4.00 -7.46
N ARG A 45 -31.22 -2.75 -7.01
CA ARG A 45 -31.98 -2.30 -5.83
C ARG A 45 -32.74 -1.02 -6.13
N LYS A 46 -33.92 -0.84 -5.52
CA LYS A 46 -34.68 0.41 -5.55
C LYS A 46 -35.06 0.81 -4.13
N LEU A 47 -35.01 2.11 -3.84
CA LEU A 47 -35.47 2.65 -2.55
C LEU A 47 -37.01 2.69 -2.56
N LEU A 48 -37.62 2.06 -1.56
CA LEU A 48 -39.05 2.12 -1.24
C LEU A 48 -39.25 2.83 0.11
N LYS A 49 -40.51 3.05 0.51
CA LYS A 49 -40.88 3.72 1.77
C LYS A 49 -40.24 3.07 3.02
N GLU A 50 -40.07 1.75 3.01
CA GLU A 50 -39.57 0.96 4.15
C GLU A 50 -38.11 0.50 3.99
N GLY A 51 -37.37 1.06 3.02
CA GLY A 51 -35.98 0.71 2.75
C GLY A 51 -35.76 0.19 1.33
N PHE A 52 -34.67 -0.56 1.10
CA PHE A 52 -34.35 -1.05 -0.24
C PHE A 52 -35.06 -2.36 -0.55
N ALA A 53 -35.69 -2.44 -1.72
CA ALA A 53 -36.11 -3.69 -2.34
C ALA A 53 -35.13 -4.12 -3.42
N TYR A 54 -34.92 -5.42 -3.54
CA TYR A 54 -34.00 -6.03 -4.50
C TYR A 54 -34.76 -6.67 -5.64
N PHE A 55 -34.18 -6.63 -6.84
CA PHE A 55 -34.77 -7.15 -8.07
C PHE A 55 -33.77 -8.03 -8.78
N ASP A 56 -34.23 -9.16 -9.31
CA ASP A 56 -33.41 -10.11 -10.03
C ASP A 56 -33.03 -9.61 -11.44
N VAL A 57 -32.35 -10.45 -12.21
CA VAL A 57 -31.90 -10.13 -13.58
C VAL A 57 -33.07 -9.94 -14.57
N ALA A 58 -34.26 -10.46 -14.26
CA ALA A 58 -35.48 -10.30 -15.04
C ALA A 58 -36.33 -9.11 -14.55
N GLY A 59 -35.90 -8.42 -13.49
CA GLY A 59 -36.62 -7.32 -12.88
C GLY A 59 -37.74 -7.75 -11.93
N LYS A 60 -37.84 -9.04 -11.58
CA LYS A 60 -38.79 -9.54 -10.57
C LYS A 60 -38.26 -9.26 -9.17
N ARG A 61 -39.14 -8.88 -8.26
CA ARG A 61 -38.80 -8.64 -6.85
C ARG A 61 -38.26 -9.93 -6.22
N ILE A 62 -37.12 -9.81 -5.54
CA ILE A 62 -36.54 -10.90 -4.74
C ILE A 62 -37.24 -10.88 -3.38
N GLU A 63 -37.90 -11.99 -3.05
CA GLU A 63 -38.62 -12.19 -1.78
C GLU A 63 -37.97 -13.26 -0.88
N ASP A 64 -36.98 -13.98 -1.42
CA ASP A 64 -36.19 -14.96 -0.67
C ASP A 64 -35.43 -14.29 0.48
N ALA A 65 -35.78 -14.67 1.71
CA ALA A 65 -35.21 -14.10 2.93
C ALA A 65 -33.71 -14.35 3.05
N ASP A 66 -33.20 -15.50 2.61
CA ASP A 66 -31.77 -15.84 2.69
C ASP A 66 -30.96 -14.97 1.71
N GLU A 67 -31.51 -14.74 0.52
CA GLU A 67 -30.86 -13.91 -0.49
C GLU A 67 -30.88 -12.43 -0.10
N ILE A 68 -31.99 -11.95 0.47
CA ILE A 68 -32.10 -10.60 1.04
C ILE A 68 -31.08 -10.42 2.18
N ALA A 69 -30.97 -11.39 3.09
CA ALA A 69 -30.02 -11.34 4.20
C ALA A 69 -28.56 -11.30 3.70
N ARG A 70 -28.23 -12.09 2.66
CA ARG A 70 -26.92 -12.07 2.01
C ARG A 70 -26.60 -10.69 1.43
N ILE A 71 -27.53 -10.10 0.67
CA ILE A 71 -27.32 -8.79 0.04
C ILE A 71 -27.18 -7.70 1.11
N ASN A 72 -28.01 -7.73 2.16
CA ASN A 72 -27.94 -6.80 3.29
C ASN A 72 -26.57 -6.88 4.00
N ALA A 73 -26.01 -8.08 4.18
CA ALA A 73 -24.69 -8.29 4.77
C ALA A 73 -23.54 -7.67 3.95
N LEU A 74 -23.75 -7.35 2.66
CA LEU A 74 -22.76 -6.62 1.86
C LEU A 74 -22.59 -5.16 2.29
N ALA A 75 -23.53 -4.62 3.09
CA ALA A 75 -23.55 -3.25 3.58
C ALA A 75 -23.25 -2.23 2.45
N ILE A 76 -24.06 -2.31 1.39
CA ILE A 76 -23.97 -1.40 0.24
C ILE A 76 -24.51 -0.04 0.69
N PRO A 77 -23.70 1.04 0.74
CA PRO A 77 -24.11 2.32 1.30
C PRO A 77 -25.37 2.85 0.60
N PRO A 78 -26.34 3.41 1.35
CA PRO A 78 -27.62 3.84 0.79
C PRO A 78 -27.45 4.91 -0.29
N ALA A 79 -26.44 5.77 -0.19
CA ALA A 79 -26.16 6.85 -1.14
C ALA A 79 -25.54 6.39 -2.47
N TYR A 80 -25.28 5.09 -2.68
CA TYR A 80 -24.72 4.62 -3.95
C TYR A 80 -25.79 4.53 -5.04
N ALA A 81 -25.50 5.13 -6.19
CA ALA A 81 -26.25 5.02 -7.44
C ALA A 81 -25.71 3.87 -8.32
N ASP A 82 -26.41 3.52 -9.40
CA ASP A 82 -26.02 2.50 -10.38
C ASP A 82 -25.51 1.20 -9.73
N VAL A 83 -26.27 0.69 -8.77
CA VAL A 83 -25.85 -0.48 -7.99
C VAL A 83 -26.11 -1.76 -8.76
N TRP A 84 -25.03 -2.51 -8.97
CA TRP A 84 -25.06 -3.88 -9.48
C TRP A 84 -24.71 -4.83 -8.34
N ILE A 85 -25.46 -5.91 -8.19
CA ILE A 85 -25.26 -6.94 -7.15
C ILE A 85 -25.09 -8.28 -7.85
N CYS A 86 -24.07 -9.04 -7.46
CA CYS A 86 -23.77 -10.33 -8.06
C CYS A 86 -24.84 -11.37 -7.68
N PRO A 87 -25.47 -12.04 -8.67
CA PRO A 87 -26.41 -13.15 -8.41
C PRO A 87 -25.73 -14.36 -7.77
N ASP A 88 -24.45 -14.59 -8.08
CA ASP A 88 -23.71 -15.73 -7.55
C ASP A 88 -23.04 -15.37 -6.20
N PRO A 89 -23.41 -16.03 -5.09
CA PRO A 89 -22.76 -15.81 -3.80
C PRO A 89 -21.27 -16.16 -3.82
N ARG A 90 -20.78 -16.93 -4.79
CA ARG A 90 -19.37 -17.29 -4.96
C ARG A 90 -18.61 -16.30 -5.85
N GLY A 91 -19.26 -15.29 -6.40
CA GLY A 91 -18.61 -14.23 -7.19
C GLY A 91 -17.61 -13.43 -6.35
N HIS A 92 -16.36 -13.30 -6.80
CA HIS A 92 -15.35 -12.54 -6.04
C HIS A 92 -15.71 -11.05 -5.85
N ILE A 93 -16.36 -10.45 -6.85
CA ILE A 93 -17.07 -9.17 -6.73
C ILE A 93 -18.53 -9.49 -6.38
N GLN A 94 -19.01 -8.97 -5.26
CA GLN A 94 -20.36 -9.18 -4.77
C GLN A 94 -21.30 -8.01 -5.07
N ALA A 95 -20.77 -6.78 -5.15
CA ALA A 95 -21.54 -5.65 -5.65
C ALA A 95 -20.63 -4.54 -6.17
N THR A 96 -21.15 -3.74 -7.08
CA THR A 96 -20.57 -2.45 -7.48
C THR A 96 -21.62 -1.35 -7.39
N GLY A 97 -21.17 -0.10 -7.35
CA GLY A 97 -22.06 1.06 -7.36
C GLY A 97 -21.26 2.34 -7.49
N ARG A 98 -21.92 3.45 -7.80
CA ARG A 98 -21.31 4.77 -7.88
C ARG A 98 -21.54 5.56 -6.60
N ASP A 99 -20.47 6.09 -6.02
CA ASP A 99 -20.62 7.00 -4.88
C ASP A 99 -21.14 8.39 -5.31
N ALA A 100 -21.36 9.28 -4.34
CA ALA A 100 -21.84 10.66 -4.58
C ALA A 100 -20.91 11.51 -5.48
N ARG A 101 -19.71 11.02 -5.81
CA ARG A 101 -18.77 11.65 -6.75
C ARG A 101 -18.70 10.90 -8.09
N GLY A 102 -19.64 9.99 -8.36
CA GLY A 102 -19.70 9.19 -9.59
C GLY A 102 -18.66 8.07 -9.68
N ARG A 103 -17.84 7.87 -8.64
CA ARG A 103 -16.74 6.90 -8.67
C ARG A 103 -17.28 5.49 -8.44
N LYS A 104 -16.82 4.54 -9.27
CA LYS A 104 -17.17 3.13 -9.12
C LYS A 104 -16.52 2.55 -7.86
N GLN A 105 -17.35 2.01 -6.98
CA GLN A 105 -17.00 1.39 -5.72
C GLN A 105 -17.34 -0.09 -5.78
N TYR A 106 -16.57 -0.90 -5.05
CA TYR A 106 -16.68 -2.35 -5.07
C TYR A 106 -17.00 -2.89 -3.66
N ARG A 107 -17.74 -4.00 -3.63
CA ARG A 107 -17.87 -4.91 -2.49
C ARG A 107 -17.38 -6.27 -2.95
N TYR A 108 -16.41 -6.81 -2.21
CA TYR A 108 -15.81 -8.10 -2.53
C TYR A 108 -16.27 -9.17 -1.53
N HIS A 109 -16.31 -10.41 -2.01
CA HIS A 109 -16.55 -11.57 -1.16
C HIS A 109 -15.53 -11.62 0.01
N PRO A 110 -15.91 -11.97 1.25
CA PRO A 110 -14.99 -12.05 2.39
C PRO A 110 -13.74 -12.90 2.11
N ARG A 111 -13.91 -14.12 1.58
CA ARG A 111 -12.79 -14.99 1.16
C ARG A 111 -11.85 -14.35 0.13
N TRP A 112 -12.35 -13.49 -0.76
CA TRP A 112 -11.49 -12.76 -1.69
C TRP A 112 -10.58 -11.78 -0.95
N ARG A 113 -11.10 -11.10 0.08
CA ARG A 113 -10.29 -10.22 0.94
C ARG A 113 -9.25 -11.01 1.73
N GLU A 114 -9.64 -12.12 2.33
CA GLU A 114 -8.74 -12.97 3.13
C GLU A 114 -7.56 -13.50 2.30
N THR A 115 -7.82 -14.07 1.11
CA THR A 115 -6.75 -14.55 0.23
C THR A 115 -5.87 -13.41 -0.26
N ARG A 116 -6.45 -12.26 -0.62
CA ARG A 116 -5.66 -11.10 -1.06
C ARG A 116 -4.82 -10.48 0.06
N ASP A 117 -5.30 -10.51 1.30
CA ASP A 117 -4.55 -10.07 2.47
C ASP A 117 -3.41 -11.05 2.79
N ALA A 118 -3.63 -12.37 2.65
CA ALA A 118 -2.57 -13.38 2.75
C ALA A 118 -1.52 -13.24 1.64
N ASP A 119 -1.95 -13.15 0.37
CA ASP A 119 -1.10 -12.93 -0.80
C ASP A 119 -0.24 -11.66 -0.64
N LYS A 120 -0.81 -10.62 -0.03
CA LYS A 120 -0.10 -9.35 0.21
C LYS A 120 1.11 -9.53 1.13
N TYR A 121 1.08 -10.48 2.08
CA TYR A 121 2.20 -10.72 2.99
C TYR A 121 3.30 -11.59 2.35
N GLU A 122 2.93 -12.60 1.57
CA GLU A 122 3.89 -13.35 0.75
C GLU A 122 4.57 -12.45 -0.29
N ARG A 123 3.77 -11.59 -0.95
CA ARG A 123 4.27 -10.57 -1.88
C ARG A 123 5.29 -9.63 -1.24
N MET A 124 5.16 -9.32 0.06
CA MET A 124 6.11 -8.48 0.77
C MET A 124 7.49 -9.16 0.91
N THR A 125 7.50 -10.48 1.14
CA THR A 125 8.75 -11.26 1.17
C THR A 125 9.40 -11.28 -0.22
N ALA A 126 8.61 -11.51 -1.27
CA ALA A 126 9.11 -11.45 -2.64
C ALA A 126 9.66 -10.06 -3.00
N PHE A 127 8.96 -8.99 -2.59
CA PHE A 127 9.40 -7.62 -2.80
C PHE A 127 10.74 -7.33 -2.12
N GLY A 128 10.91 -7.75 -0.85
CA GLY A 128 12.18 -7.61 -0.14
C GLY A 128 13.37 -8.28 -0.83
N ARG A 129 13.14 -9.39 -1.54
CA ARG A 129 14.16 -10.07 -2.36
C ARG A 129 14.47 -9.34 -3.66
N ALA A 130 13.46 -8.74 -4.29
CA ALA A 130 13.60 -8.01 -5.55
C ALA A 130 14.15 -6.58 -5.37
N LEU A 131 13.94 -5.96 -4.21
CA LEU A 131 14.30 -4.56 -3.95
C LEU A 131 15.76 -4.20 -4.25
N PRO A 132 16.77 -5.03 -3.91
CA PRO A 132 18.15 -4.80 -4.31
C PRO A 132 18.37 -4.68 -5.82
N LYS A 133 17.71 -5.54 -6.61
CA LYS A 133 17.78 -5.54 -8.07
C LYS A 133 17.16 -4.26 -8.62
N ILE A 134 15.99 -3.87 -8.10
CA ILE A 134 15.32 -2.62 -8.50
C ILE A 134 16.20 -1.41 -8.19
N ARG A 135 16.76 -1.32 -6.97
CA ARG A 135 17.65 -0.21 -6.59
C ARG A 135 18.94 -0.17 -7.41
N ALA A 136 19.47 -1.32 -7.81
CA ALA A 136 20.64 -1.41 -8.70
C ALA A 136 20.31 -0.89 -10.11
N ARG A 137 19.12 -1.23 -10.65
CA ARG A 137 18.63 -0.70 -11.93
C ARG A 137 18.42 0.81 -11.86
N VAL A 138 17.70 1.30 -10.85
CA VAL A 138 17.52 2.75 -10.59
C VAL A 138 18.86 3.48 -10.51
N SER A 139 19.82 2.94 -9.78
CA SER A 139 21.16 3.54 -9.65
C SER A 139 21.92 3.64 -10.99
N ARG A 140 21.67 2.70 -11.90
CA ARG A 140 22.25 2.67 -13.25
C ARG A 140 21.56 3.69 -14.15
N ASP A 141 20.23 3.72 -14.15
CA ASP A 141 19.45 4.57 -15.05
C ASP A 141 19.58 6.06 -14.67
N LEU A 142 19.76 6.35 -13.38
CA LEU A 142 20.14 7.68 -12.92
C LEU A 142 21.49 8.17 -13.52
N LYS A 143 22.39 7.27 -13.92
CA LYS A 143 23.71 7.59 -14.51
C LYS A 143 23.70 7.72 -16.03
N LEU A 144 22.58 7.49 -16.71
CA LEU A 144 22.49 7.61 -18.18
C LEU A 144 22.99 8.98 -18.65
N ARG A 145 23.41 9.13 -19.92
CA ARG A 145 23.68 10.46 -20.51
C ARG A 145 22.34 11.11 -20.90
N GLY A 146 22.30 12.44 -21.08
CA GLY A 146 21.07 13.15 -21.47
C GLY A 146 19.95 13.14 -20.42
N MET A 147 18.68 13.19 -20.87
CA MET A 147 17.45 13.07 -20.05
C MET A 147 16.44 12.09 -20.65
N PRO A 148 16.82 10.83 -20.91
CA PRO A 148 15.88 9.83 -21.43
C PRO A 148 14.79 9.53 -20.40
N GLY A 149 13.64 9.04 -20.87
CA GLY A 149 12.48 8.72 -20.02
C GLY A 149 12.83 7.82 -18.83
N ASP A 150 13.60 6.75 -19.06
CA ASP A 150 14.05 5.83 -18.01
C ASP A 150 14.83 6.55 -16.88
N LYS A 151 15.58 7.62 -17.18
CA LYS A 151 16.27 8.40 -16.14
C LYS A 151 15.28 9.19 -15.27
N VAL A 152 14.27 9.81 -15.89
CA VAL A 152 13.23 10.57 -15.18
C VAL A 152 12.39 9.63 -14.32
N ILE A 153 11.98 8.49 -14.88
CA ILE A 153 11.26 7.43 -14.18
C ILE A 153 12.09 6.89 -13.00
N ALA A 154 13.38 6.61 -13.20
CA ALA A 154 14.27 6.18 -12.13
C ALA A 154 14.39 7.21 -11.00
N ALA A 155 14.38 8.51 -11.31
CA ALA A 155 14.36 9.57 -10.30
C ALA A 155 13.06 9.57 -9.50
N ILE A 156 11.91 9.34 -10.14
CA ILE A 156 10.61 9.21 -9.45
C ILE A 156 10.59 7.97 -8.55
N VAL A 157 11.11 6.82 -9.02
CA VAL A 157 11.21 5.60 -8.19
C VAL A 157 12.16 5.83 -7.01
N GLN A 158 13.27 6.54 -7.20
CA GLN A 158 14.17 6.92 -6.10
C GLN A 158 13.48 7.84 -5.08
N LEU A 159 12.65 8.78 -5.53
CA LEU A 159 11.83 9.64 -4.66
C LEU A 159 10.76 8.82 -3.93
N LEU A 160 10.10 7.88 -4.60
CA LEU A 160 9.15 6.96 -3.96
C LEU A 160 9.82 6.18 -2.82
N ASP A 161 11.00 5.60 -3.06
CA ASP A 161 11.75 4.81 -2.09
C ASP A 161 12.21 5.65 -0.88
N SER A 162 12.63 6.91 -1.09
CA SER A 162 13.14 7.76 0.00
C SER A 162 12.07 8.54 0.75
N THR A 163 10.99 8.95 0.07
CA THR A 163 9.97 9.86 0.62
C THR A 163 8.65 9.18 0.94
N LEU A 164 8.41 8.00 0.37
CA LEU A 164 7.15 7.26 0.44
C LEU A 164 5.94 8.05 -0.06
N ILE A 165 6.13 9.14 -0.80
CA ILE A 165 5.03 9.88 -1.45
C ILE A 165 4.31 8.93 -2.42
N ARG A 166 2.98 9.01 -2.48
CA ARG A 166 2.19 8.21 -3.42
C ARG A 166 2.49 8.66 -4.86
N ILE A 167 2.52 7.72 -5.80
CA ILE A 167 2.70 8.04 -7.23
C ILE A 167 1.64 9.04 -7.71
N GLY A 168 0.37 8.83 -7.35
CA GLY A 168 -0.71 9.71 -7.78
C GLY A 168 -1.27 9.27 -9.13
N ASN A 169 -2.44 9.80 -9.48
CA ASN A 169 -3.12 9.51 -10.73
C ASN A 169 -3.80 10.82 -11.19
N ALA A 170 -3.69 11.12 -12.48
CA ALA A 170 -4.08 12.40 -13.07
C ALA A 170 -5.58 12.71 -12.91
N GLU A 171 -6.46 11.70 -12.94
CA GLU A 171 -7.89 11.86 -12.68
C GLU A 171 -8.13 12.34 -11.25
N TYR A 172 -7.55 11.65 -10.27
CA TYR A 172 -7.68 12.03 -8.86
C TYR A 172 -7.12 13.42 -8.55
N ALA A 173 -6.04 13.82 -9.24
CA ALA A 173 -5.43 15.13 -9.07
C ALA A 173 -6.31 16.26 -9.59
N ARG A 174 -7.02 16.06 -10.70
CA ARG A 174 -7.96 17.04 -11.25
C ARG A 174 -9.16 17.23 -10.32
N ASP A 175 -9.81 16.13 -9.93
CA ASP A 175 -11.09 16.21 -9.21
C ASP A 175 -10.94 16.63 -7.74
N ASN A 176 -9.85 16.24 -7.09
CA ASN A 176 -9.69 16.42 -5.65
C ASN A 176 -8.62 17.45 -5.27
N GLN A 177 -7.97 18.09 -6.25
CA GLN A 177 -6.80 18.95 -6.03
C GLN A 177 -5.77 18.29 -5.09
N SER A 178 -5.60 16.98 -5.25
CA SER A 178 -4.80 16.11 -4.39
C SER A 178 -3.71 15.44 -5.22
N TYR A 179 -2.46 15.72 -4.91
CA TYR A 179 -1.34 15.37 -5.77
C TYR A 179 -0.52 14.20 -5.19
N GLY A 180 0.12 13.45 -6.08
CA GLY A 180 1.22 12.51 -5.83
C GLY A 180 2.39 12.78 -6.79
N LEU A 181 3.48 12.03 -6.68
CA LEU A 181 4.74 12.22 -7.43
C LEU A 181 4.53 12.51 -8.93
N THR A 182 3.82 11.65 -9.67
CA THR A 182 3.60 11.79 -11.13
C THR A 182 2.63 12.90 -11.51
N THR A 183 1.92 13.46 -10.53
CA THR A 183 0.96 14.55 -10.75
C THR A 183 1.45 15.87 -10.15
N LEU A 184 2.67 15.92 -9.62
CA LEU A 184 3.23 17.16 -9.11
C LEU A 184 3.34 18.18 -10.25
N ARG A 185 3.06 19.43 -9.91
CA ARG A 185 3.19 20.58 -10.80
C ARG A 185 4.38 21.42 -10.37
N LYS A 186 4.90 22.24 -11.28
CA LYS A 186 6.04 23.14 -10.99
C LYS A 186 5.81 24.03 -9.77
N LYS A 187 4.59 24.49 -9.53
CA LYS A 187 4.22 25.30 -8.34
C LYS A 187 4.48 24.59 -7.00
N HIS A 188 4.54 23.26 -6.98
CA HIS A 188 4.82 22.46 -5.79
C HIS A 188 6.32 22.31 -5.51
N LEU A 189 7.18 22.68 -6.46
CA LEU A 189 8.62 22.70 -6.29
C LEU A 189 9.03 24.03 -5.64
N LYS A 190 9.78 23.96 -4.54
CA LYS A 190 10.39 25.13 -3.90
C LYS A 190 11.90 24.93 -3.83
N VAL A 191 12.62 25.96 -4.25
CA VAL A 191 14.08 26.00 -4.27
C VAL A 191 14.51 27.17 -3.40
N GLU A 192 15.07 26.88 -2.23
CA GLU A 192 15.45 27.88 -1.22
C GLU A 192 16.85 27.56 -0.70
N ALA A 193 17.80 28.50 -0.82
CA ALA A 193 19.18 28.32 -0.32
C ALA A 193 19.84 26.98 -0.75
N GLY A 194 19.66 26.57 -2.01
CA GLY A 194 20.19 25.31 -2.54
C GLY A 194 19.45 24.04 -2.07
N ARG A 195 18.43 24.17 -1.23
CA ARG A 195 17.52 23.07 -0.86
C ARG A 195 16.35 23.02 -1.81
N VAL A 196 16.08 21.81 -2.32
CA VAL A 196 14.92 21.53 -3.17
C VAL A 196 13.92 20.74 -2.33
N ARG A 197 12.69 21.23 -2.24
CA ARG A 197 11.61 20.58 -1.48
C ARG A 197 10.30 20.58 -2.26
N PHE A 198 9.46 19.59 -1.98
CA PHE A 198 8.09 19.52 -2.46
C PHE A 198 7.13 20.02 -1.39
N ARG A 199 6.28 20.98 -1.74
CA ARG A 199 5.15 21.42 -0.91
C ARG A 199 3.83 21.32 -1.67
N PHE A 200 2.94 20.43 -1.23
CA PHE A 200 1.68 20.16 -1.93
C PHE A 200 0.64 19.48 -1.03
N ARG A 201 -0.63 19.60 -1.42
CA ARG A 201 -1.73 18.88 -0.79
C ARG A 201 -1.89 17.48 -1.39
N GLY A 202 -1.74 16.45 -0.57
CA GLY A 202 -1.84 15.04 -0.99
C GLY A 202 -3.22 14.44 -0.80
N LYS A 203 -3.30 13.10 -0.87
CA LYS A 203 -4.54 12.34 -0.62
C LYS A 203 -5.17 12.74 0.73
N SER A 204 -6.51 12.88 0.72
CA SER A 204 -7.30 13.30 1.88
C SER A 204 -6.94 14.70 2.40
N GLY A 205 -6.30 15.53 1.56
CA GLY A 205 -5.99 16.90 1.90
C GLY A 205 -4.80 17.08 2.83
N ILE A 206 -3.99 16.04 3.06
CA ILE A 206 -2.84 16.09 3.96
C ILE A 206 -1.71 16.89 3.30
N GLU A 207 -1.19 17.91 3.99
CA GLU A 207 -0.09 18.74 3.51
C GLU A 207 1.23 17.97 3.52
N HIS A 208 1.89 17.89 2.36
CA HIS A 208 3.22 17.36 2.16
C HIS A 208 4.25 18.47 2.15
N ASP A 209 5.31 18.24 2.90
CA ASP A 209 6.49 19.08 2.92
C ASP A 209 7.71 18.15 3.05
N VAL A 210 8.45 17.98 1.95
CA VAL A 210 9.49 16.95 1.84
C VAL A 210 10.71 17.50 1.11
N THR A 211 11.86 17.48 1.78
CA THR A 211 13.16 17.85 1.20
C THR A 211 13.71 16.70 0.36
N ILE A 212 14.32 17.05 -0.79
CA ILE A 212 15.06 16.12 -1.63
C ILE A 212 16.53 16.21 -1.26
N ASP A 213 17.10 15.11 -0.76
CA ASP A 213 18.49 15.12 -0.29
C ASP A 213 19.47 14.67 -1.38
N ASN A 214 19.10 13.71 -2.23
CA ASN A 214 19.98 13.14 -3.25
C ASN A 214 20.35 14.19 -4.32
N PRO A 215 21.64 14.61 -4.43
CA PRO A 215 22.05 15.68 -5.34
C PRO A 215 21.78 15.39 -6.82
N ARG A 216 21.83 14.12 -7.22
CA ARG A 216 21.54 13.73 -8.60
C ARG A 216 20.05 13.82 -8.91
N VAL A 217 19.20 13.36 -7.98
CA VAL A 217 17.75 13.50 -8.11
C VAL A 217 17.35 14.98 -8.12
N LYS A 218 17.96 15.82 -7.28
CA LYS A 218 17.74 17.28 -7.30
C LYS A 218 17.98 17.86 -8.70
N ARG A 219 19.13 17.56 -9.32
CA ARG A 219 19.45 18.03 -10.67
C ARG A 219 18.44 17.54 -11.71
N ILE A 220 18.01 16.29 -11.64
CA ILE A 220 17.00 15.74 -12.56
C ILE A 220 15.67 16.49 -12.40
N VAL A 221 15.21 16.68 -11.16
CA VAL A 221 13.96 17.40 -10.86
C VAL A 221 14.00 18.84 -11.37
N LEU A 222 15.12 19.55 -11.18
CA LEU A 222 15.28 20.92 -11.68
C LEU A 222 15.23 20.96 -13.22
N ARG A 223 15.91 20.04 -13.90
CA ARG A 223 15.84 19.93 -15.37
C ARG A 223 14.45 19.59 -15.88
N CYS A 224 13.70 18.73 -15.18
CA CYS A 224 12.29 18.49 -15.54
C CYS A 224 11.45 19.77 -15.39
N ALA A 225 11.75 20.62 -14.40
CA ALA A 225 11.04 21.88 -14.18
C ALA A 225 11.32 22.95 -15.25
N GLU A 226 12.40 22.83 -16.02
CA GLU A 226 12.74 23.72 -17.14
C GLU A 226 11.84 23.48 -18.37
N LEU A 227 11.32 22.26 -18.54
CA LEU A 227 10.48 21.88 -19.70
C LEU A 227 9.13 22.62 -19.70
N PRO A 228 8.60 23.09 -20.84
CA PRO A 228 7.37 23.87 -20.88
C PRO A 228 6.14 23.08 -20.39
N GLY A 229 5.21 23.76 -19.71
CA GLY A 229 3.98 23.18 -19.19
C GLY A 229 3.84 23.28 -17.67
N HIS A 230 2.74 22.70 -17.14
CA HIS A 230 2.43 22.75 -15.72
C HIS A 230 2.97 21.56 -14.92
N ASP A 231 3.04 20.38 -15.53
CA ASP A 231 3.48 19.16 -14.85
C ASP A 231 4.98 19.22 -14.59
N LEU A 232 5.39 18.66 -13.46
CA LEU A 232 6.79 18.68 -13.04
C LEU A 232 7.61 17.58 -13.71
N PHE A 233 7.09 16.35 -13.78
CA PHE A 233 7.85 15.21 -14.30
C PHE A 233 7.48 14.93 -15.75
N GLN A 234 8.34 15.45 -16.62
CA GLN A 234 8.26 15.28 -18.06
C GLN A 234 9.65 14.92 -18.60
N TYR A 235 9.68 14.35 -19.80
CA TYR A 235 10.90 14.13 -20.57
C TYR A 235 10.63 14.38 -22.05
N VAL A 236 11.71 14.56 -22.81
CA VAL A 236 11.67 14.65 -24.28
C VAL A 236 12.37 13.40 -24.80
N ASP A 237 11.73 12.70 -25.73
CA ASP A 237 12.28 11.51 -26.38
C ASP A 237 13.27 11.87 -27.49
N GLU A 238 13.74 10.85 -28.22
CA GLU A 238 14.71 11.00 -29.31
C GLU A 238 14.12 11.75 -30.51
N ASP A 239 12.80 11.66 -30.70
CA ASP A 239 12.05 12.34 -31.76
C ASP A 239 11.71 13.80 -31.42
N GLY A 240 12.15 14.29 -30.25
CA GLY A 240 11.83 15.64 -29.77
C GLY A 240 10.41 15.77 -29.21
N THR A 241 9.69 14.65 -29.05
CA THR A 241 8.33 14.63 -28.51
C THR A 241 8.37 14.63 -26.99
N ARG A 242 7.51 15.46 -26.38
CA ARG A 242 7.39 15.60 -24.93
C ARG A 242 6.39 14.61 -24.37
N HIS A 243 6.80 13.92 -23.30
CA HIS A 243 5.98 12.94 -22.59
C HIS A 243 5.85 13.30 -21.12
N THR A 244 4.64 13.13 -20.56
CA THR A 244 4.41 13.19 -19.11
C THR A 244 4.56 11.79 -18.52
N VAL A 245 5.16 11.68 -17.33
CA VAL A 245 5.28 10.38 -16.66
C VAL A 245 4.05 10.12 -15.78
N GLY A 246 3.27 9.10 -16.10
CA GLY A 246 2.12 8.64 -15.34
C GLY A 246 2.41 7.43 -14.45
N SER A 247 1.34 6.86 -13.88
CA SER A 247 1.46 5.66 -13.05
C SER A 247 1.74 4.39 -13.84
N ALA A 248 1.35 4.35 -15.12
CA ALA A 248 1.56 3.20 -15.99
C ALA A 248 3.05 3.00 -16.24
N GLU A 249 3.75 4.05 -16.66
CA GLU A 249 5.19 4.04 -16.96
C GLU A 249 6.03 3.63 -15.75
N ILE A 250 5.61 4.07 -14.55
CA ILE A 250 6.24 3.68 -13.28
C ILE A 250 6.07 2.18 -13.02
N ASN A 251 4.85 1.67 -13.17
CA ASN A 251 4.59 0.24 -12.93
C ASN A 251 5.30 -0.63 -13.97
N ASP A 252 5.33 -0.22 -15.24
CA ASP A 252 6.04 -0.91 -16.30
C ASP A 252 7.55 -0.94 -16.05
N TYR A 253 8.10 0.19 -15.60
CA TYR A 253 9.51 0.26 -15.19
C TYR A 253 9.80 -0.66 -14.00
N LEU A 254 8.94 -0.68 -12.97
CA LEU A 254 9.11 -1.59 -11.82
C LEU A 254 9.03 -3.06 -12.23
N LYS A 255 8.16 -3.39 -13.18
CA LYS A 255 8.07 -4.73 -13.77
C LYS A 255 9.36 -5.10 -14.48
N ARG A 256 9.86 -4.26 -15.40
CA ARG A 256 11.15 -4.47 -16.09
C ARG A 256 12.35 -4.53 -15.14
N ALA A 257 12.31 -3.77 -14.05
CA ALA A 257 13.42 -3.72 -13.09
C ALA A 257 13.45 -4.93 -12.15
N SER A 258 12.32 -5.58 -11.91
CA SER A 258 12.19 -6.67 -10.95
C SER A 258 11.94 -8.05 -11.57
N ASP A 259 11.45 -8.12 -12.81
CA ASP A 259 10.84 -9.29 -13.45
C ASP A 259 9.64 -9.85 -12.66
N ALA A 260 8.90 -8.95 -11.99
CA ALA A 260 7.72 -9.27 -11.22
C ALA A 260 6.73 -8.11 -11.24
N ASP A 261 5.45 -8.39 -11.03
CA ASP A 261 4.39 -7.37 -11.06
C ASP A 261 4.34 -6.55 -9.76
N PHE A 262 5.44 -5.95 -9.32
CA PHE A 262 5.46 -5.03 -8.18
C PHE A 262 4.97 -3.63 -8.58
N THR A 263 4.36 -2.96 -7.62
CA THR A 263 3.76 -1.63 -7.78
C THR A 263 4.34 -0.66 -6.76
N ALA A 264 4.05 0.63 -6.93
CA ALA A 264 4.44 1.64 -5.95
C ALA A 264 3.82 1.45 -4.55
N LYS A 265 2.73 0.68 -4.44
CA LYS A 265 2.12 0.35 -3.14
C LYS A 265 3.07 -0.52 -2.31
N ASP A 266 3.82 -1.41 -2.96
CA ASP A 266 4.68 -2.40 -2.30
C ASP A 266 5.83 -1.72 -1.55
N TYR A 267 6.38 -0.62 -2.10
CA TYR A 267 7.35 0.25 -1.41
C TYR A 267 6.82 0.77 -0.08
N ARG A 268 5.59 1.28 -0.09
CA ARG A 268 4.97 1.88 1.12
C ARG A 268 4.64 0.83 2.17
N THR A 269 4.21 -0.36 1.77
CA THR A 269 3.95 -1.47 2.69
C THR A 269 5.25 -2.05 3.27
N TRP A 270 6.29 -2.17 2.44
CA TRP A 270 7.61 -2.60 2.89
C TRP A 270 8.18 -1.61 3.90
N ALA A 271 8.25 -0.32 3.55
CA ALA A 271 8.82 0.70 4.42
C ALA A 271 8.02 0.88 5.72
N GLY A 272 6.69 0.81 5.67
CA GLY A 272 5.86 0.85 6.88
C GLY A 272 6.14 -0.30 7.83
N SER A 273 6.32 -1.51 7.30
CA SER A 273 6.64 -2.71 8.10
C SER A 273 8.07 -2.67 8.64
N VAL A 274 9.04 -2.24 7.84
CA VAL A 274 10.43 -2.08 8.25
C VAL A 274 10.55 -1.03 9.35
N TYR A 275 9.86 0.10 9.23
CA TYR A 275 9.82 1.12 10.28
C TYR A 275 9.24 0.55 11.58
N ALA A 276 8.09 -0.12 11.51
CA ALA A 276 7.47 -0.71 12.68
C ALA A 276 8.40 -1.73 13.37
N PHE A 277 9.03 -2.59 12.57
CA PHE A 277 10.02 -3.55 13.04
C PHE A 277 11.21 -2.86 13.72
N ALA A 278 11.78 -1.84 13.08
CA ALA A 278 12.93 -1.11 13.59
C ALA A 278 12.65 -0.34 14.89
N ALA A 279 11.44 0.18 15.04
CA ALA A 279 11.00 0.86 16.26
C ALA A 279 10.76 -0.15 17.39
N LEU A 280 9.97 -1.20 17.14
CA LEU A 280 9.58 -2.17 18.16
C LEU A 280 10.76 -3.02 18.65
N ARG A 281 11.70 -3.40 17.79
CA ARG A 281 12.86 -4.22 18.18
C ARG A 281 13.80 -3.54 19.20
N ARG A 282 13.68 -2.23 19.39
CA ARG A 282 14.47 -1.44 20.34
C ARG A 282 13.82 -1.33 21.72
N LEU A 283 12.61 -1.84 21.87
CA LEU A 283 11.82 -1.73 23.09
C LEU A 283 11.89 -3.05 23.86
N LEU A 284 11.85 -2.92 25.19
CA LEU A 284 11.64 -3.99 26.15
C LEU A 284 10.27 -3.77 26.78
N CYS A 285 9.54 -4.84 27.04
CA CYS A 285 8.26 -4.75 27.72
C CYS A 285 8.26 -5.67 28.93
N ASP A 286 7.78 -5.13 30.06
CA ASP A 286 7.63 -5.89 31.30
C ASP A 286 6.22 -6.46 31.45
N SER A 287 5.26 -6.00 30.62
CA SER A 287 3.88 -6.46 30.65
C SER A 287 3.19 -6.44 29.28
N ALA A 288 2.13 -7.25 29.15
CA ALA A 288 1.24 -7.27 28.00
C ALA A 288 0.61 -5.89 27.70
N ALA A 289 0.23 -5.15 28.75
CA ALA A 289 -0.35 -3.81 28.61
C ALA A 289 0.64 -2.80 28.04
N GLU A 290 1.91 -2.87 28.47
CA GLU A 290 2.99 -2.03 27.94
C GLU A 290 3.29 -2.36 26.47
N ALA A 291 3.39 -3.65 26.13
CA ALA A 291 3.58 -4.09 24.75
C ALA A 291 2.48 -3.53 23.82
N ARG A 292 1.21 -3.62 24.21
CA ARG A 292 0.10 -3.04 23.44
C ARG A 292 0.20 -1.53 23.29
N ARG A 293 0.61 -0.81 24.34
CA ARG A 293 0.82 0.65 24.27
C ARG A 293 1.91 1.00 23.26
N HIS A 294 3.02 0.27 23.26
CA HIS A 294 4.10 0.45 22.29
C HIS A 294 3.64 0.15 20.86
N VAL A 295 2.91 -0.94 20.64
CA VAL A 295 2.33 -1.25 19.32
C VAL A 295 1.44 -0.10 18.83
N VAL A 296 0.54 0.41 19.67
CA VAL A 296 -0.34 1.53 19.32
C VAL A 296 0.47 2.79 18.99
N ALA A 297 1.50 3.11 19.78
CA ALA A 297 2.38 4.24 19.52
C ALA A 297 3.11 4.11 18.18
N THR A 298 3.73 2.96 17.92
CA THR A 298 4.43 2.69 16.66
C THR A 298 3.48 2.73 15.46
N VAL A 299 2.26 2.21 15.58
CA VAL A 299 1.26 2.30 14.50
C VAL A 299 0.92 3.77 14.20
N LYS A 300 0.83 4.64 15.22
CA LYS A 300 0.61 6.09 15.02
C LYS A 300 1.79 6.76 14.32
N GLU A 301 3.02 6.37 14.65
CA GLU A 301 4.23 6.86 13.96
C GLU A 301 4.25 6.44 12.48
N VAL A 302 3.96 5.17 12.19
CA VAL A 302 3.84 4.69 10.79
C VAL A 302 2.70 5.40 10.05
N ALA A 303 1.60 5.68 10.73
CA ALA A 303 0.48 6.45 10.18
C ALA A 303 0.89 7.88 9.81
N ALA A 304 1.68 8.55 10.65
CA ALA A 304 2.25 9.86 10.35
C ALA A 304 3.23 9.80 9.17
N LEU A 305 4.17 8.84 9.19
CA LEU A 305 5.15 8.63 8.11
C LEU A 305 4.48 8.41 6.75
N LEU A 306 3.52 7.49 6.69
CA LEU A 306 2.83 7.13 5.46
C LEU A 306 1.68 8.08 5.10
N ARG A 307 1.30 8.98 6.02
CA ARG A 307 0.16 9.91 5.88
C ARG A 307 -1.12 9.14 5.56
N ASN A 308 -1.47 8.26 6.50
CA ASN A 308 -2.63 7.38 6.51
C ASN A 308 -3.23 7.38 7.92
N THR A 309 -4.42 6.81 8.09
CA THR A 309 -4.97 6.62 9.44
C THR A 309 -4.30 5.43 10.14
N PRO A 310 -4.20 5.42 11.49
CA PRO A 310 -3.65 4.29 12.25
C PRO A 310 -4.33 2.96 11.93
N ALA A 311 -5.66 2.94 11.81
CA ALA A 311 -6.42 1.74 11.45
C ALA A 311 -6.03 1.17 10.08
N VAL A 312 -5.87 2.06 9.08
CA VAL A 312 -5.44 1.66 7.74
C VAL A 312 -3.98 1.18 7.76
N CYS A 313 -3.10 1.81 8.53
CA CYS A 313 -1.71 1.35 8.64
C CYS A 313 -1.60 -0.03 9.28
N ARG A 314 -2.30 -0.26 10.40
CA ARG A 314 -2.30 -1.56 11.09
C ARG A 314 -2.79 -2.69 10.18
N ARG A 315 -3.90 -2.46 9.46
CA ARG A 315 -4.49 -3.48 8.58
C ARG A 315 -3.72 -3.65 7.25
N CYS A 316 -3.29 -2.55 6.65
CA CYS A 316 -2.87 -2.54 5.25
C CYS A 316 -1.38 -2.29 5.02
N TYR A 317 -0.60 -1.80 5.99
CA TYR A 317 0.79 -1.37 5.75
C TYR A 317 1.82 -2.00 6.68
N ILE A 318 1.42 -2.50 7.84
CA ILE A 318 2.30 -3.17 8.80
C ILE A 318 2.07 -4.68 8.67
N HIS A 319 3.17 -5.43 8.53
CA HIS A 319 3.12 -6.89 8.49
C HIS A 319 2.78 -7.46 9.89
N PRO A 320 1.76 -8.34 10.02
CA PRO A 320 1.29 -8.82 11.32
C PRO A 320 2.35 -9.59 12.11
N ALA A 321 3.24 -10.32 11.41
CA ALA A 321 4.37 -11.00 12.06
C ALA A 321 5.30 -10.05 12.84
N VAL A 322 5.34 -8.75 12.53
CA VAL A 322 6.11 -7.78 13.33
C VAL A 322 5.48 -7.61 14.70
N ILE A 323 4.15 -7.45 14.75
CA ILE A 323 3.41 -7.27 15.99
C ILE A 323 3.45 -8.57 16.79
N ALA A 324 3.18 -9.71 16.15
CA ALA A 324 3.21 -11.02 16.80
C ALA A 324 4.58 -11.34 17.40
N ALA A 325 5.68 -11.10 16.66
CA ALA A 325 7.02 -11.34 17.16
C ALA A 325 7.45 -10.34 18.25
N PHE A 326 6.89 -9.12 18.26
CA PHE A 326 7.13 -8.16 19.34
C PHE A 326 6.43 -8.60 20.63
N GLU A 327 5.16 -8.97 20.52
CA GLU A 327 4.39 -9.50 21.63
C GLU A 327 5.05 -10.78 22.18
N ALA A 328 5.54 -11.68 21.32
CA ALA A 328 6.27 -12.87 21.76
C ALA A 328 7.70 -12.59 22.29
N ASP A 329 8.17 -11.34 22.33
CA ASP A 329 9.52 -10.93 22.71
C ASP A 329 10.64 -11.60 21.87
N GLU A 330 10.33 -11.91 20.61
CA GLU A 330 11.23 -12.59 19.68
C GLU A 330 12.03 -11.62 18.80
N LEU A 331 11.64 -10.33 18.75
CA LEU A 331 12.29 -9.34 17.88
C LEU A 331 13.75 -9.08 18.26
N GLN A 332 14.10 -9.16 19.55
CA GLN A 332 15.46 -8.89 20.03
C GLN A 332 16.47 -9.96 19.58
N GLY A 333 16.00 -11.20 19.43
CA GLY A 333 16.80 -12.32 18.92
C GLY A 333 17.05 -12.27 17.40
N ILE A 334 16.66 -11.19 16.74
CA ILE A 334 16.93 -10.96 15.31
C ILE A 334 18.17 -10.08 15.21
N ALA A 335 19.32 -10.74 15.06
CA ALA A 335 20.61 -10.08 14.95
C ALA A 335 20.62 -9.01 13.84
N ASN A 336 21.33 -7.92 14.09
CA ASN A 336 21.72 -6.99 13.03
C ASN A 336 22.66 -7.73 12.08
N CYS A 337 22.13 -8.19 10.96
CA CYS A 337 22.97 -8.76 9.92
C CYS A 337 23.72 -7.67 9.16
N ARG A 338 24.92 -8.02 8.67
CA ARG A 338 25.59 -7.21 7.64
C ARG A 338 24.60 -6.97 6.49
N PRO A 339 24.43 -5.73 6.03
CA PRO A 339 23.48 -5.43 4.97
C PRO A 339 23.82 -6.27 3.74
N ARG A 340 22.85 -7.06 3.26
CA ARG A 340 22.93 -7.64 1.92
C ARG A 340 23.01 -6.48 0.92
N ARG A 341 23.82 -6.60 -0.13
CA ARG A 341 23.99 -5.55 -1.15
C ARG A 341 22.62 -5.03 -1.60
N GLY A 342 22.33 -3.74 -1.38
CA GLY A 342 21.08 -3.09 -1.80
C GLY A 342 19.94 -3.03 -0.76
N LEU A 343 20.08 -3.68 0.41
CA LEU A 343 19.18 -3.50 1.57
C LEU A 343 19.86 -2.72 2.69
N ARG A 344 19.09 -1.90 3.39
CA ARG A 344 19.48 -1.25 4.65
C ARG A 344 19.52 -2.29 5.78
N VAL A 345 20.16 -1.95 6.90
CA VAL A 345 20.31 -2.85 8.06
C VAL A 345 18.95 -3.36 8.57
N ASP A 346 18.00 -2.45 8.80
CA ASP A 346 16.66 -2.81 9.26
C ASP A 346 15.86 -3.62 8.22
N GLU A 347 16.05 -3.34 6.93
CA GLU A 347 15.42 -4.09 5.84
C GLU A 347 15.94 -5.53 5.77
N ALA A 348 17.25 -5.73 5.93
CA ALA A 348 17.87 -7.04 5.96
C ALA A 348 17.42 -7.86 7.17
N ALA A 349 17.35 -7.24 8.35
CA ALA A 349 16.84 -7.87 9.57
C ALA A 349 15.35 -8.22 9.46
N PHE A 350 14.54 -7.32 8.89
CA PHE A 350 13.12 -7.59 8.64
C PHE A 350 12.92 -8.76 7.65
N ALA A 351 13.72 -8.87 6.60
CA ALA A 351 13.67 -10.02 5.69
C ALA A 351 13.95 -11.36 6.40
N ILE A 352 14.76 -11.36 7.46
CA ILE A 352 15.01 -12.55 8.29
C ILE A 352 13.78 -12.90 9.12
N LEU A 353 13.11 -11.91 9.72
CA LEU A 353 11.84 -12.12 10.42
C LEU A 353 10.82 -12.81 9.49
N LEU A 354 10.64 -12.28 8.28
CA LEU A 354 9.70 -12.86 7.31
C LEU A 354 10.08 -14.30 6.95
N SER A 355 11.37 -14.57 6.76
CA SER A 355 11.86 -15.92 6.46
C SER A 355 11.65 -16.89 7.64
N ARG A 356 11.77 -16.44 8.89
CA ARG A 356 11.49 -17.25 10.09
C ARG A 356 9.98 -17.52 10.22
N SER A 357 9.16 -16.49 10.05
CA SER A 357 7.70 -16.59 10.12
C SER A 357 7.15 -17.55 9.06
N ALA A 358 7.65 -17.48 7.82
CA ALA A 358 7.27 -18.41 6.75
C ALA A 358 7.64 -19.87 7.08
N LYS A 359 8.83 -20.11 7.67
CA LYS A 359 9.23 -21.45 8.12
C LYS A 359 8.36 -21.98 9.26
N GLN A 360 7.99 -21.12 10.21
CA GLN A 360 7.09 -21.49 11.30
C GLN A 360 5.69 -21.86 10.77
N ALA A 361 5.14 -21.06 9.86
CA ALA A 361 3.86 -21.34 9.22
C ALA A 361 3.87 -22.67 8.45
N ALA A 362 4.93 -22.94 7.67
CA ALA A 362 5.10 -24.20 6.96
C ALA A 362 5.18 -25.42 7.90
N ARG A 363 5.89 -25.29 9.03
CA ARG A 363 5.97 -26.34 10.07
C ARG A 363 4.62 -26.59 10.74
N GLN A 364 3.87 -25.53 11.03
CA GLN A 364 2.52 -25.65 11.62
C GLN A 364 1.55 -26.33 10.65
N ALA A 365 1.59 -26.00 9.36
CA ALA A 365 0.80 -26.68 8.33
C ALA A 365 1.15 -28.17 8.18
N ALA A 366 2.44 -28.51 8.23
CA ALA A 366 2.91 -29.91 8.20
C ALA A 366 2.47 -30.70 9.45
N ASN A 367 2.49 -30.10 10.63
CA ASN A 367 2.02 -30.75 11.85
C ASN A 367 0.49 -30.90 11.89
N GLY A 368 -0.27 -29.91 11.40
CA GLY A 368 -1.72 -29.98 11.31
C GLY A 368 -2.22 -31.06 10.34
N SER A 369 -1.53 -31.22 9.20
CA SER A 369 -1.81 -32.29 8.24
C SER A 369 -1.45 -33.68 8.79
N ARG A 370 -0.36 -33.80 9.56
CA ARG A 370 0.00 -35.05 10.25
C ARG A 370 -1.03 -35.43 11.34
N LYS A 371 -1.50 -34.46 12.13
CA LYS A 371 -2.53 -34.66 13.17
C LYS A 371 -3.89 -35.05 12.58
N ARG A 372 -4.26 -34.49 11.42
CA ARG A 372 -5.48 -34.89 10.66
C ARG A 372 -5.39 -36.28 10.04
N ARG A 373 -4.19 -36.73 9.63
CA ARG A 373 -3.99 -38.11 9.14
C ARG A 373 -4.00 -39.15 10.27
N SER A 374 -3.68 -38.76 11.51
CA SER A 374 -3.73 -39.66 12.68
C SER A 374 -5.09 -39.70 13.38
N SER A 375 -6.01 -38.79 13.08
CA SER A 375 -7.36 -38.76 13.65
C SER A 375 -8.39 -39.23 12.61
N SER A 376 -8.55 -40.55 12.44
CA SER A 376 -9.59 -41.17 11.61
C SER A 376 -10.90 -41.30 12.41
N ALA A 377 -11.69 -40.24 12.48
CA ALA A 377 -13.09 -40.30 12.93
C ALA A 377 -13.98 -39.48 11.97
N PRO A 378 -15.20 -39.93 11.66
CA PRO A 378 -16.05 -39.30 10.65
C PRO A 378 -16.55 -37.94 11.17
N ALA A 379 -16.54 -36.94 10.29
CA ALA A 379 -16.92 -35.58 10.62
C ALA A 379 -18.45 -35.40 10.51
N THR A 380 -19.14 -35.29 11.64
CA THR A 380 -20.48 -34.69 11.69
C THR A 380 -20.34 -33.17 11.53
N THR A 381 -21.13 -32.63 10.60
CA THR A 381 -21.05 -31.25 10.13
C THR A 381 -21.89 -30.34 11.03
N THR A 382 -21.31 -29.66 12.02
CA THR A 382 -21.92 -28.42 12.56
C THR A 382 -20.88 -27.57 13.31
N LEU A 383 -20.96 -26.25 13.11
CA LEU A 383 -20.28 -25.18 13.87
C LEU A 383 -18.79 -24.91 13.57
N ALA A 384 -18.53 -24.35 12.39
CA ALA A 384 -17.36 -23.51 12.14
C ALA A 384 -17.84 -22.10 11.76
N ARG A 385 -18.16 -21.26 12.77
CA ARG A 385 -18.61 -19.88 12.53
C ARG A 385 -18.00 -18.79 13.42
N GLU A 386 -17.04 -19.07 14.31
CA GLU A 386 -16.50 -18.05 15.24
C GLU A 386 -14.97 -18.01 15.41
N ALA A 387 -14.18 -18.49 14.46
CA ALA A 387 -12.72 -18.64 14.67
C ALA A 387 -11.80 -17.72 13.83
N VAL A 388 -12.31 -16.65 13.19
CA VAL A 388 -11.49 -15.87 12.23
C VAL A 388 -11.14 -14.43 12.67
N ASP A 389 -11.80 -13.87 13.69
CA ASP A 389 -11.45 -12.51 14.19
C ASP A 389 -10.50 -12.48 15.40
N THR A 390 -10.10 -13.63 15.94
CA THR A 390 -9.24 -13.74 17.14
C THR A 390 -7.90 -14.46 16.90
N ALA A 391 -7.58 -14.85 15.67
CA ALA A 391 -6.43 -15.71 15.38
C ALA A 391 -5.05 -15.00 15.37
N ASN A 392 -4.94 -13.75 15.81
CA ASN A 392 -3.64 -13.04 15.89
C ASN A 392 -3.46 -12.19 17.17
N SER A 393 -4.30 -12.36 18.19
CA SER A 393 -4.04 -11.78 19.52
C SER A 393 -3.61 -12.90 20.46
N VAL A 394 -2.33 -12.92 20.83
CA VAL A 394 -1.86 -13.71 21.97
C VAL A 394 -2.63 -13.24 23.21
N SER A 395 -3.23 -14.14 23.98
CA SER A 395 -3.97 -13.73 25.18
C SER A 395 -3.05 -13.06 26.20
N ASP A 396 -3.59 -12.16 27.03
CA ASP A 396 -2.80 -11.43 28.04
C ASP A 396 -1.98 -12.36 28.94
N ALA A 397 -2.54 -13.51 29.28
CA ALA A 397 -1.88 -14.53 30.08
C ALA A 397 -0.71 -15.19 29.31
N GLN A 398 -0.92 -15.55 28.04
CA GLN A 398 0.13 -16.13 27.20
C GLN A 398 1.25 -15.13 26.93
N LEU A 399 0.90 -13.86 26.67
CA LEU A 399 1.84 -12.78 26.44
C LEU A 399 2.70 -12.51 27.68
N THR A 400 2.07 -12.45 28.85
CA THR A 400 2.78 -12.27 30.13
C THR A 400 3.72 -13.46 30.43
N ALA A 401 3.30 -14.68 30.11
CA ALA A 401 4.14 -15.88 30.27
C ALA A 401 5.38 -15.86 29.34
N LEU A 402 5.21 -15.45 28.09
CA LEU A 402 6.31 -15.30 27.11
C LEU A 402 7.31 -14.23 27.57
N LEU A 403 6.83 -13.06 28.01
CA LEU A 403 7.67 -11.98 28.52
C LEU A 403 8.44 -12.42 29.79
N THR A 404 7.79 -13.16 30.68
CA THR A 404 8.42 -13.72 31.90
C THR A 404 9.52 -14.73 31.55
N LYS A 405 9.26 -15.63 30.61
CA LYS A 405 10.25 -16.61 30.14
C LYS A 405 11.44 -15.92 29.47
N SER A 406 11.20 -14.94 28.62
CA SER A 406 12.26 -14.16 27.98
C SER A 406 13.11 -13.39 29.00
N ARG A 407 12.50 -12.82 30.03
CA ARG A 407 13.21 -12.20 31.16
C ARG A 407 14.12 -13.20 31.89
N ALA A 408 13.62 -14.41 32.16
CA ALA A 408 14.43 -15.46 32.78
C ALA A 408 15.63 -15.86 31.91
N MET A 409 15.43 -15.99 30.59
CA MET A 409 16.51 -16.27 29.64
C MET A 409 17.55 -15.14 29.58
N ARG A 410 17.13 -13.87 29.55
CA ARG A 410 18.05 -12.70 29.60
C ARG A 410 18.87 -12.65 30.89
N LYS A 411 18.25 -12.96 32.03
CA LYS A 411 18.93 -13.01 33.33
C LYS A 411 20.01 -14.11 33.35
N SER A 412 19.78 -15.22 32.63
CA SER A 412 20.74 -16.32 32.50
C SER A 412 21.86 -16.07 31.48
N SER A 413 21.64 -15.21 30.47
CA SER A 413 22.60 -14.97 29.38
C SER A 413 23.54 -13.77 29.58
N GLY A 414 23.52 -13.13 30.77
CA GLY A 414 24.42 -12.02 31.11
C GLY A 414 24.29 -10.77 30.23
N THR A 415 23.20 -10.63 29.46
CA THR A 415 23.01 -9.52 28.53
C THR A 415 22.58 -8.28 29.33
N PRO A 416 23.34 -7.17 29.31
CA PRO A 416 23.01 -6.00 30.12
C PRO A 416 21.65 -5.42 29.69
N ASN A 417 20.82 -5.06 30.66
CA ASN A 417 19.58 -4.31 30.41
C ASN A 417 19.93 -3.03 29.64
N ALA A 418 19.37 -2.85 28.44
CA ALA A 418 19.43 -1.57 27.76
C ALA A 418 18.79 -0.49 28.65
N PRO A 419 19.33 0.73 28.70
CA PRO A 419 18.81 1.76 29.59
C PRO A 419 17.34 2.04 29.26
N ARG A 420 16.52 2.09 30.31
CA ARG A 420 15.11 2.49 30.28
C ARG A 420 15.03 3.86 29.64
N VAL A 421 14.57 3.95 28.39
CA VAL A 421 14.48 5.23 27.67
C VAL A 421 13.40 6.08 28.33
N THR A 422 13.84 7.00 29.18
CA THR A 422 13.01 8.09 29.69
C THR A 422 12.64 9.02 28.54
N ARG A 423 11.33 9.24 28.42
CA ARG A 423 10.61 10.19 27.56
C ARG A 423 11.50 11.33 27.04
N VAL A 424 11.94 11.25 25.78
CA VAL A 424 12.57 12.38 25.08
C VAL A 424 11.52 13.48 24.94
N ARG A 425 11.69 14.57 25.69
CA ARG A 425 10.96 15.82 25.47
C ARG A 425 11.41 16.40 24.13
N ASN A 426 10.44 16.64 23.25
CA ASN A 426 10.62 17.47 22.06
C ASN A 426 11.14 18.85 22.49
N SER A 427 12.38 19.18 22.13
CA SER A 427 12.87 20.56 22.10
C SER A 427 13.13 20.95 20.65
N ALA A 428 12.06 21.42 20.00
CA ALA A 428 12.20 22.37 18.92
C ALA A 428 12.81 23.64 19.52
N ARG A 429 14.03 24.00 19.13
CA ARG A 429 14.59 25.32 19.42
C ARG A 429 15.14 25.94 18.15
N THR A 430 14.30 26.79 17.59
CA THR A 430 14.57 27.88 16.66
C THR A 430 15.80 28.67 17.13
N ALA A 431 16.81 28.78 16.27
CA ALA A 431 17.89 29.75 16.45
C ALA A 431 17.56 30.99 15.62
N SER A 432 16.86 31.94 16.24
CA SER A 432 16.84 33.34 15.82
C SER A 432 18.16 33.98 16.27
N ARG A 433 19.03 34.37 15.33
CA ARG A 433 20.21 35.16 15.65
C ARG A 433 19.95 36.59 15.20
N GLN A 434 19.57 37.43 16.16
CA GLN A 434 19.50 38.88 16.01
C GLN A 434 20.91 39.44 15.80
N ALA A 435 21.02 40.36 14.85
CA ALA A 435 22.15 41.24 14.66
C ALA A 435 22.32 42.16 15.87
N ARG A 436 23.57 42.43 16.25
CA ARG A 436 23.95 43.62 17.02
C ARG A 436 24.78 44.53 16.11
N PRO A 437 24.64 45.86 16.24
CA PRO A 437 25.31 46.82 15.41
C PRO A 437 26.72 47.09 15.95
N THR A 438 27.66 47.39 15.05
CA THR A 438 28.90 48.08 15.37
C THR A 438 28.96 49.36 14.56
N THR A 439 28.65 50.47 15.23
CA THR A 439 29.31 51.77 15.02
C THR A 439 30.82 51.59 15.19
N THR A 440 31.62 51.86 14.16
CA THR A 440 32.48 53.05 14.03
C THR A 440 33.01 53.05 12.59
#